data_AF-A0A8B6D2C5-F1
#
_entry.id   AF-A0A8B6D2C5-F1
#
_cell.length_a   1.000
_cell.length_b   1.000
_cell.length_c   1.000
_cell.angle_alpha   90.00
_cell.angle_beta   90.00
_cell.angle_gamma   90.00
#
_symmetry.space_group_name_H-M   'P 1'
#
loop_
_entity.id
_entity.type
_entity.pdbx_description
1 polymer ?
#
loop_
_entity_poly.entity_id
_entity_poly.type
_entity_poly.pdbx_seq_one_letter_code
_entity_poly.pdbx_strand_id
1 'polypeptide(L)' 'MVDILRQHLTKIKAPFGGEKVFKDECAFSFDNPESETGLYVCMNRFIGLGKQFVEPYFKKTGNAVFLHIKRIRKE' A
#
# COMPACT_ATOMS: atom_id res chain seq x y z
N MET A 1 19.16 -6.21 1.09
CA MET A 1 17.83 -5.77 0.58
C MET A 1 16.77 -6.84 0.83
N VAL A 2 17.00 -8.11 0.45
CA VAL A 2 16.09 -9.23 0.76
C VAL A 2 15.97 -9.48 2.28
N ASP A 3 17.02 -9.21 3.06
CA ASP A 3 17.04 -9.48 4.50
C ASP A 3 16.07 -8.62 5.33
N ILE A 4 15.79 -7.40 4.89
CA ILE A 4 14.80 -6.53 5.55
C ILE A 4 13.39 -7.05 5.23
N LEU A 5 13.15 -7.48 4.00
CA LEU A 5 11.86 -8.05 3.59
C LEU A 5 11.55 -9.34 4.36
N ARG A 6 12.57 -10.20 4.59
CA ARG A 6 12.43 -11.46 5.35
C ARG A 6 11.79 -11.28 6.71
N GLN A 7 12.07 -10.18 7.41
CA GLN A 7 11.53 -9.89 8.74
C GLN A 7 10.02 -9.57 8.73
N HIS A 8 9.46 -9.27 7.56
CA HIS A 8 8.06 -8.84 7.41
C HIS A 8 7.20 -9.83 6.62
N LEU A 9 7.78 -10.92 6.09
CA LEU A 9 7.06 -11.89 5.26
C LEU A 9 5.83 -12.49 5.95
N THR A 10 5.89 -12.72 7.26
CA THR A 10 4.78 -13.27 8.06
C THR A 10 3.54 -12.37 8.12
N LYS A 11 3.70 -11.08 7.79
CA LYS A 11 2.59 -10.11 7.72
C LYS A 11 2.06 -9.89 6.31
N ILE A 12 2.68 -10.46 5.28
CA ILE A 12 2.23 -10.33 3.89
C ILE A 12 1.12 -11.36 3.64
N LYS A 13 0.00 -10.91 3.09
CA LYS A 13 -1.14 -11.75 2.72
C LYS A 13 -1.48 -11.56 1.25
N ALA A 14 -1.96 -12.62 0.62
CA ALA A 14 -2.61 -12.54 -0.68
C ALA A 14 -4.13 -12.47 -0.45
N PRO A 15 -4.86 -11.56 -1.14
CA PRO A 15 -6.32 -11.57 -1.11
C PRO A 15 -6.83 -12.76 -1.93
N PHE A 16 -7.77 -13.54 -1.39
CA PHE A 16 -8.32 -14.74 -2.05
C PHE A 16 -9.77 -14.56 -2.53
N GLY A 17 -10.27 -13.32 -2.52
CA GLY A 17 -11.53 -12.92 -3.16
C GLY A 17 -12.66 -12.54 -2.19
N GLY A 18 -12.51 -12.79 -0.90
CA GLY A 18 -13.46 -12.35 0.13
C GLY A 18 -13.12 -10.98 0.72
N GLU A 19 -11.87 -10.55 0.58
CA GLU A 19 -11.38 -9.32 1.18
C GLU A 19 -11.55 -8.11 0.26
N LYS A 20 -11.94 -6.97 0.83
CA LYS A 20 -11.94 -5.69 0.13
C LYS A 20 -10.51 -5.19 -0.02
N VAL A 21 -10.12 -4.87 -1.24
CA VAL A 21 -8.81 -4.28 -1.56
C VAL A 21 -9.02 -2.84 -2.02
N PHE A 22 -8.63 -1.88 -1.19
CA PHE A 22 -8.78 -0.44 -1.45
C PHE A 22 -7.60 0.06 -2.29
N LYS A 23 -7.65 -0.19 -3.60
CA LYS A 23 -6.57 0.14 -4.55
C LYS A 23 -6.84 1.34 -5.47
N ASP A 24 -7.97 2.02 -5.27
CA ASP A 24 -8.43 3.08 -6.16
C ASP A 24 -8.22 4.48 -5.57
N GLU A 25 -8.24 4.64 -4.24
CA GLU A 25 -8.05 5.93 -3.55
C GLU A 25 -7.43 5.73 -2.15
N CYS A 26 -6.75 6.76 -1.65
CA CYS A 26 -6.20 6.80 -0.31
C CYS A 26 -7.31 6.93 0.77
N ALA A 27 -7.16 6.20 1.88
CA ALA A 27 -8.11 6.28 2.99
C ALA A 27 -8.16 7.64 3.75
N PHE A 28 -7.20 8.54 3.50
CA PHE A 28 -7.05 9.81 4.24
C PHE A 28 -6.97 11.05 3.33
N SER A 29 -6.97 10.86 2.01
CA SER A 29 -6.84 11.93 1.02
C SER A 29 -7.34 11.46 -0.34
N PHE A 30 -7.41 12.36 -1.32
CA PHE A 30 -7.79 12.03 -2.70
C PHE A 30 -6.64 11.49 -3.55
N ASP A 31 -5.50 11.16 -2.95
CA ASP A 31 -4.39 10.50 -3.66
C ASP A 31 -4.87 9.16 -4.23
N ASN A 32 -4.55 8.90 -5.49
CA ASN A 32 -4.92 7.71 -6.22
C ASN A 32 -3.73 7.21 -7.07
N PRO A 33 -3.84 6.09 -7.80
CA PRO A 33 -2.74 5.58 -8.59
C PRO A 33 -2.22 6.52 -9.69
N GLU A 34 -3.02 7.49 -10.14
CA GLU A 34 -2.65 8.49 -11.15
C GLU A 34 -2.00 9.75 -10.55
N SER A 35 -2.10 9.93 -9.22
CA SER A 35 -1.38 11.00 -8.52
C SER A 35 0.14 10.89 -8.74
N GLU A 36 0.84 12.01 -8.64
CA GLU A 36 2.29 12.09 -8.89
C GLU A 36 3.09 11.04 -8.10
N THR A 37 2.69 10.79 -6.86
CA THR A 37 3.35 9.85 -5.95
C THR A 37 2.79 8.42 -5.99
N GLY A 38 1.70 8.19 -6.73
CA GLY A 38 0.95 6.93 -6.78
C GLY A 38 0.25 6.56 -5.46
N LEU A 39 -0.20 5.32 -5.37
CA LEU A 39 -0.91 4.78 -4.21
C LEU A 39 -0.16 3.58 -3.61
N TYR A 40 -0.06 3.51 -2.29
CA TYR A 40 0.60 2.45 -1.55
C TYR A 40 -0.43 1.57 -0.85
N VAL A 41 -0.57 0.32 -1.30
CA VAL A 41 -1.53 -0.63 -0.73
C VAL A 41 -0.84 -1.52 0.29
N CYS A 42 -1.31 -1.51 1.54
CA CYS A 42 -0.74 -2.35 2.59
C CYS A 42 -0.97 -3.85 2.30
N MET A 43 0.09 -4.65 2.27
CA MET A 43 0.02 -6.09 1.95
C MET A 43 -0.57 -6.97 3.08
N ASN A 44 -0.95 -6.39 4.22
CA ASN A 44 -1.59 -7.13 5.32
C ASN A 44 -3.10 -6.78 5.47
N ARG A 45 -3.44 -5.50 5.28
CA ARG A 45 -4.78 -4.95 5.54
C ARG A 45 -5.50 -4.46 4.28
N PHE A 46 -4.81 -4.50 3.13
CA PHE A 46 -5.34 -4.11 1.82
C PHE A 46 -5.92 -2.69 1.74
N ILE A 47 -5.41 -1.78 2.57
CA ILE A 47 -5.78 -0.35 2.58
C ILE A 47 -4.82 0.45 1.71
N GLY A 48 -5.37 1.35 0.88
CA GLY A 48 -4.62 2.29 0.06
C GLY A 48 -4.24 3.57 0.82
N LEU A 49 -3.00 4.01 0.66
CA LEU A 49 -2.43 5.18 1.31
C LEU A 49 -1.66 6.03 0.30
N GLY A 50 -1.85 7.35 0.35
CA GLY A 50 -0.97 8.31 -0.31
C GLY A 50 0.38 8.35 0.39
N LYS A 51 1.44 8.80 -0.32
CA LYS A 51 2.84 8.76 0.16
C LYS A 51 3.01 9.36 1.56
N GLN A 52 2.34 10.49 1.83
CA GLN A 52 2.41 11.20 3.11
C GLN A 52 1.87 10.41 4.31
N PHE A 53 1.00 9.41 4.08
CA PHE A 53 0.35 8.62 5.14
C PHE A 53 1.01 7.26 5.38
N VAL A 54 1.96 6.84 4.53
CA VAL A 54 2.63 5.53 4.66
C VAL A 54 3.44 5.43 5.95
N GLU A 55 4.29 6.43 6.23
CA GLU A 55 5.13 6.42 7.43
C GLU A 55 4.30 6.52 8.74
N PRO A 56 3.33 7.44 8.87
CA PRO A 56 2.43 7.45 10.02
C PRO A 56 1.69 6.12 10.21
N TYR A 57 1.23 5.48 9.12
CA TYR A 57 0.54 4.20 9.19
C TYR A 57 1.48 3.07 9.64
N PHE A 58 2.71 3.03 9.14
CA PHE A 58 3.74 2.10 9.59
C PHE A 58 4.01 2.27 11.09
N LYS A 59 4.23 3.50 11.56
CA LYS A 59 4.47 3.79 13.00
C LYS A 59 3.31 3.31 13.88
N LYS A 60 2.07 3.40 13.40
CA LYS A 60 0.87 2.97 14.15
C LYS A 60 0.61 1.46 14.12
N THR A 61 0.93 0.77 13.03
CA THR A 61 0.50 -0.63 12.81
C THR A 61 1.64 -1.64 12.76
N GLY A 62 2.87 -1.17 12.57
CA GLY A 62 4.04 -2.01 12.30
C GLY A 62 3.94 -2.80 11.00
N ASN A 63 3.08 -2.40 10.06
CA ASN A 63 3.03 -2.95 8.70
C ASN A 63 4.01 -2.19 7.81
N ALA A 64 5.10 -2.86 7.40
CA ALA A 64 6.20 -2.23 6.68
C ALA A 64 6.19 -2.49 5.16
N VAL A 65 5.33 -3.39 4.68
CA VAL A 65 5.33 -3.83 3.27
C VAL A 65 4.08 -3.31 2.57
N PHE A 66 4.31 -2.55 1.49
CA PHE A 66 3.26 -1.94 0.68
C PHE A 66 3.53 -2.25 -0.80
N LEU A 67 2.46 -2.52 -1.54
CA LEU A 67 2.47 -2.56 -3.00
C LEU A 67 2.29 -1.14 -3.51
N HIS A 68 3.28 -0.60 -4.22
CA HIS A 68 3.19 0.72 -4.83
C HIS A 68 2.59 0.61 -6.24
N ILE A 69 1.43 1.22 -6.44
CA ILE A 69 0.71 1.27 -7.71
C ILE A 69 0.80 2.69 -8.26
N LYS A 70 1.38 2.82 -9.45
CA LYS A 70 1.43 4.08 -10.20
C LYS A 70 0.91 3.83 -11.62
N ARG A 71 -0.17 4.50 -12.01
CA ARG A 71 -0.73 4.47 -13.35
C ARG A 71 -0.14 5.63 -14.14
N ILE A 72 0.46 5.33 -15.28
CA ILE A 72 1.02 6.32 -16.19
C ILE A 72 0.20 6.22 -17.47
N ARG A 73 -0.54 7.29 -17.79
CA ARG A 73 -1.23 7.38 -19.08
C ARG A 73 -0.19 7.53 -20.18
N LYS A 74 -0.19 6.63 -21.14
CA LYS A 74 0.56 6.78 -22.39
C LYS A 74 -0.39 7.39 -23.43
N GLU A 75 0.09 8.41 -24.12
CA GLU A 75 -0.56 9.01 -25.30
C GLU A 75 -0.42 8.11 -26.52
#